data_AF-A0A7X7C7F4-F1
#
_entry.id   AF-A0A7X7C7F4-F1
#
_cell.length_a   1.000
_cell.length_b   1.000
_cell.length_c   1.000
_cell.angle_alpha   90.00
_cell.angle_beta   90.00
_cell.angle_gamma   90.00
#
_symmetry.space_group_name_H-M   'P 1'
#
loop_
_entity.id
_entity.type
_entity.pdbx_description
1 polymer ?
#
loop_
_entity_poly.entity_id
_entity_poly.type
_entity_poly.pdbx_seq_one_letter_code
_entity_poly.pdbx_strand_id
1 'polypeptide(L)'
;KIVGPILFITAAGGVLGKVISSAGIADFVTANATIFRALGILFPFVIAAILKISQGSSTVAITTTAAMMGLYADPNSVMAAMGFTTPMAAALVVMAIGAGAMTVSHANDSYFWVVTNMGSMTPEQGYKTQTLGTLIEGIGSIIGILILSLIFL
;
A
#
# COMPACT_ATOMS: atom_id res chain seq x y z
N LYS A 1 18.07 -9.03 -22.26
CA LYS A 1 17.49 -10.36 -21.93
C LYS A 1 16.67 -10.40 -20.61
N ILE A 2 16.52 -9.30 -19.86
CA ILE A 2 15.95 -9.31 -18.49
C ILE A 2 14.52 -8.72 -18.41
N VAL A 3 14.01 -8.10 -19.48
CA VAL A 3 12.74 -7.35 -19.46
C VAL A 3 11.49 -8.25 -19.45
N GLY A 4 11.56 -9.43 -20.08
CA GLY A 4 10.41 -10.34 -20.19
C GLY A 4 9.85 -10.79 -18.83
N PRO A 5 10.66 -11.40 -17.95
CA PRO A 5 10.20 -11.80 -16.61
C PRO A 5 9.65 -10.64 -15.77
N ILE A 6 10.30 -9.47 -15.82
CA ILE A 6 9.88 -8.26 -15.10
C ILE A 6 8.50 -7.77 -15.60
N LEU A 7 8.27 -7.83 -16.92
CA LEU A 7 6.99 -7.48 -17.54
C LEU A 7 5.86 -8.42 -17.08
N PHE A 8 6.11 -9.74 -17.06
CA PHE A 8 5.12 -10.73 -16.63
C PHE A 8 4.74 -10.59 -15.16
N ILE A 9 5.72 -10.32 -14.29
CA ILE A 9 5.48 -10.06 -12.86
C ILE A 9 4.58 -8.83 -12.69
N THR A 10 4.87 -7.75 -13.41
CA THR A 10 4.07 -6.51 -13.34
C THR A 10 2.63 -6.73 -13.85
N ALA A 11 2.46 -7.46 -14.96
CA ALA A 11 1.14 -7.75 -15.52
C ALA A 11 0.29 -8.65 -14.61
N ALA A 12 0.89 -9.69 -14.01
CA ALA A 12 0.20 -10.56 -13.05
C ALA A 12 -0.28 -9.78 -11.82
N GLY A 13 0.51 -8.80 -11.36
CA GLY A 13 0.16 -8.03 -10.18
C GLY A 13 -1.09 -7.17 -10.35
N GLY A 14 -1.30 -6.60 -11.54
CA GLY A 14 -2.50 -5.81 -11.87
C GLY A 14 -3.80 -6.62 -11.80
N VAL A 15 -3.78 -7.87 -12.27
CA VAL A 15 -4.96 -8.77 -12.24
C VAL A 15 -5.32 -9.13 -10.79
N LEU A 16 -4.32 -9.47 -9.96
CA LEU A 16 -4.56 -9.81 -8.55
C LEU A 16 -5.12 -8.60 -7.77
N GLY A 17 -4.61 -7.38 -8.03
CA GLY A 17 -5.17 -6.16 -7.45
C GLY A 17 -6.65 -5.97 -7.78
N LYS A 18 -7.05 -6.24 -9.04
CA LYS A 18 -8.46 -6.17 -9.45
C LYS A 18 -9.32 -7.19 -8.72
N VAL A 19 -8.86 -8.43 -8.60
CA VAL A 19 -9.59 -9.50 -7.88
C VAL A 19 -9.83 -9.11 -6.42
N ILE A 20 -8.82 -8.57 -5.73
CA ILE A 20 -8.93 -8.15 -4.34
C ILE A 20 -9.90 -6.96 -4.20
N SER A 21 -9.87 -6.00 -5.13
CA SER A 21 -10.85 -4.90 -5.16
C SER A 21 -12.30 -5.38 -5.33
N SER A 22 -12.49 -6.50 -6.05
CA SER A 22 -13.81 -7.11 -6.27
C SER A 22 -14.23 -8.11 -5.19
N ALA A 23 -13.38 -8.39 -4.20
CA ALA A 23 -13.64 -9.40 -3.18
C ALA A 23 -14.56 -8.94 -2.03
N GLY A 24 -15.19 -7.76 -2.14
CA GLY A 24 -16.12 -7.24 -1.13
C GLY A 24 -15.47 -6.71 0.15
N ILE A 25 -14.15 -6.46 0.13
CA ILE A 25 -13.42 -5.94 1.30
C ILE A 25 -13.95 -4.56 1.72
N ALA A 26 -14.27 -3.69 0.75
CA ALA A 26 -14.83 -2.36 1.05
C ALA A 26 -16.16 -2.47 1.82
N ASP A 27 -17.08 -3.32 1.35
CA ASP A 27 -18.38 -3.55 2.00
C ASP A 27 -18.20 -4.14 3.41
N PHE A 28 -17.28 -5.10 3.56
CA PHE A 28 -16.95 -5.69 4.86
C PHE A 28 -16.39 -4.66 5.84
N VAL A 29 -15.51 -3.77 5.38
CA VAL A 29 -14.91 -2.71 6.22
C VAL A 29 -15.97 -1.70 6.62
N THR A 30 -16.83 -1.27 5.70
CA THR A 30 -17.95 -0.35 5.99
C THR A 30 -18.94 -0.95 6.98
N ALA A 31 -19.30 -2.23 6.82
CA ALA A 31 -20.19 -2.93 7.75
C ALA A 31 -19.60 -3.11 9.16
N ASN A 32 -18.27 -3.18 9.26
CA ASN A 32 -17.54 -3.37 10.53
C ASN A 32 -16.73 -2.12 10.93
N ALA A 33 -17.14 -0.94 10.46
CA ALA A 33 -16.35 0.28 10.56
C ALA A 33 -15.98 0.64 12.00
N THR A 34 -16.83 0.33 12.97
CA THR A 34 -16.55 0.56 14.40
C THR A 34 -15.27 -0.15 14.87
N ILE A 35 -14.99 -1.34 14.35
CA ILE A 35 -13.77 -2.10 14.67
C ILE A 35 -12.56 -1.48 13.97
N PHE A 36 -12.69 -1.17 12.68
CA PHE A 36 -11.58 -0.66 11.88
C PHE A 36 -11.21 0.80 12.19
N ARG A 37 -12.15 1.60 12.71
CA ARG A 37 -11.87 2.95 13.24
C ARG A 37 -10.80 2.94 14.31
N ALA A 38 -10.70 1.89 15.13
CA ALA A 38 -9.67 1.77 16.15
C ALA A 38 -8.25 1.70 15.57
N LEU A 39 -8.10 1.20 14.33
CA LEU A 39 -6.81 1.18 13.62
C LEU A 39 -6.46 2.55 13.02
N GLY A 40 -7.44 3.40 12.77
CA GLY A 40 -7.23 4.74 12.22
C GLY A 40 -6.36 4.71 10.95
N ILE A 41 -5.34 5.57 10.92
CA ILE A 41 -4.44 5.74 9.77
C ILE A 41 -3.59 4.48 9.48
N LEU A 42 -3.43 3.56 10.44
CA LEU A 42 -2.74 2.29 10.17
C LEU A 42 -3.50 1.39 9.20
N PHE A 43 -4.84 1.48 9.18
CA PHE A 43 -5.65 0.63 8.31
C PHE A 43 -5.30 0.77 6.82
N PRO A 44 -5.35 1.98 6.20
CA PRO A 44 -5.00 2.14 4.79
C PRO A 44 -3.54 1.79 4.49
N PHE A 45 -2.61 2.01 5.44
CA PHE A 45 -1.21 1.60 5.31
C PHE A 45 -1.08 0.07 5.22
N VAL A 46 -1.71 -0.66 6.16
CA VAL A 46 -1.61 -2.13 6.21
C VAL A 46 -2.23 -2.76 4.97
N ILE A 47 -3.37 -2.26 4.50
CA ILE A 47 -3.99 -2.77 3.27
C ILE A 47 -3.08 -2.55 2.06
N ALA A 48 -2.52 -1.34 1.91
CA ALA A 48 -1.60 -1.05 0.82
C ALA A 48 -0.33 -1.92 0.89
N ALA A 49 0.22 -2.15 2.10
CA ALA A 49 1.38 -3.01 2.30
C ALA A 49 1.08 -4.48 1.98
N ILE A 50 -0.06 -5.02 2.41
CA ILE A 50 -0.48 -6.41 2.09
C ILE A 50 -0.63 -6.57 0.58
N LEU A 51 -1.29 -5.62 -0.08
CA LEU A 51 -1.43 -5.62 -1.53
C LEU A 51 -0.06 -5.55 -2.20
N LYS A 52 0.81 -4.64 -1.76
CA LYS A 52 2.16 -4.51 -2.30
C LYS A 52 2.95 -5.80 -2.16
N ILE A 53 2.95 -6.42 -0.98
CA ILE A 53 3.70 -7.64 -0.70
C ILE A 53 3.16 -8.82 -1.49
N SER A 54 1.85 -8.87 -1.74
CA SER A 54 1.22 -9.98 -2.47
C SER A 54 1.45 -9.89 -3.97
N GLN A 55 1.29 -8.71 -4.57
CA GLN A 55 1.29 -8.55 -6.02
C GLN A 55 2.49 -7.80 -6.61
N GLY A 56 3.27 -7.09 -5.78
CA GLY A 56 4.57 -6.53 -6.14
C GLY A 56 4.58 -5.11 -6.72
N SER A 57 3.52 -4.62 -7.37
CA SER A 57 3.46 -3.27 -7.94
C SER A 57 2.99 -2.20 -6.95
N SER A 58 3.80 -1.17 -6.73
CA SER A 58 3.41 -0.01 -5.91
C SER A 58 2.23 0.75 -6.49
N THR A 59 2.18 0.95 -7.81
CA THR A 59 1.09 1.71 -8.44
C THR A 59 -0.24 0.98 -8.35
N VAL A 60 -0.24 -0.35 -8.50
CA VAL A 60 -1.45 -1.17 -8.35
C VAL A 60 -1.90 -1.16 -6.89
N ALA A 61 -0.98 -1.29 -5.93
CA ALA A 61 -1.31 -1.21 -4.50
C ALA A 61 -1.93 0.15 -4.13
N ILE A 62 -1.35 1.26 -4.61
CA ILE A 62 -1.87 2.62 -4.38
C ILE A 62 -3.28 2.75 -4.97
N THR A 63 -3.44 2.48 -6.25
CA THR A 63 -4.72 2.70 -6.95
C THR A 63 -5.82 1.79 -6.43
N THR A 64 -5.50 0.53 -6.10
CA THR A 64 -6.44 -0.42 -5.52
C THR A 64 -6.88 0.00 -4.12
N THR A 65 -5.94 0.38 -3.25
CA THR A 65 -6.27 0.82 -1.89
C THR A 65 -7.03 2.14 -1.92
N ALA A 66 -6.64 3.10 -2.76
CA ALA A 66 -7.33 4.37 -2.90
C ALA A 66 -8.76 4.19 -3.41
N ALA A 67 -8.98 3.31 -4.41
CA ALA A 67 -10.31 2.98 -4.90
C ALA A 67 -11.18 2.31 -3.82
N MET A 68 -10.60 1.43 -3.01
CA MET A 68 -11.28 0.79 -1.88
C MET A 68 -11.64 1.81 -0.79
N MET A 69 -10.74 2.74 -0.46
CA MET A 69 -10.97 3.79 0.53
C MET A 69 -12.07 4.76 0.06
N GLY A 70 -12.15 5.03 -1.24
CA GLY A 70 -13.13 5.92 -1.84
C GLY A 70 -12.83 7.40 -1.59
N LEU A 71 -13.75 8.27 -2.01
CA LEU A 71 -13.62 9.72 -1.86
C LEU A 71 -14.10 10.15 -0.47
N TYR A 72 -13.31 10.97 0.24
CA TYR A 72 -13.66 11.49 1.57
C TYR A 72 -14.99 12.27 1.63
N ALA A 73 -15.40 12.85 0.50
CA ALA A 73 -16.64 13.63 0.36
C ALA A 73 -17.87 12.75 0.08
N ASP A 74 -17.68 11.47 -0.27
CA ASP A 74 -18.77 10.52 -0.46
C ASP A 74 -19.14 9.90 0.90
N PRO A 75 -20.37 10.11 1.40
CA PRO A 75 -20.80 9.57 2.70
C PRO A 75 -20.85 8.04 2.77
N ASN A 76 -20.86 7.34 1.62
CA ASN A 76 -20.86 5.88 1.56
C ASN A 76 -19.45 5.28 1.39
N SER A 77 -18.41 6.13 1.31
CA SER A 77 -17.03 5.67 1.18
C SER A 77 -16.51 5.02 2.47
N VAL A 78 -15.49 4.16 2.33
CA VAL A 78 -14.76 3.62 3.48
C VAL A 78 -14.08 4.75 4.27
N MET A 79 -13.57 5.80 3.60
CA MET A 79 -13.04 7.00 4.26
C MET A 79 -14.07 7.63 5.21
N ALA A 80 -15.29 7.88 4.73
CA ALA A 80 -16.36 8.44 5.55
C ALA A 80 -16.78 7.48 6.68
N ALA A 81 -16.91 6.18 6.36
CA ALA A 81 -17.19 5.15 7.36
C ALA A 81 -16.10 5.10 8.44
N MET A 82 -14.85 5.39 8.12
CA MET A 82 -13.74 5.46 9.07
C MET A 82 -13.59 6.82 9.77
N GLY A 83 -14.40 7.82 9.44
CA GLY A 83 -14.35 9.16 10.03
C GLY A 83 -13.35 10.12 9.39
N PHE A 84 -12.75 9.75 8.26
CA PHE A 84 -11.84 10.62 7.50
C PHE A 84 -12.62 11.51 6.53
N THR A 85 -13.35 12.49 7.07
CA THR A 85 -14.29 13.33 6.31
C THR A 85 -13.76 14.72 5.93
N THR A 86 -12.50 15.03 6.27
CA THR A 86 -11.87 16.32 5.96
C THR A 86 -10.78 16.18 4.89
N PRO A 87 -10.46 17.25 4.13
CA PRO A 87 -9.36 17.22 3.17
C PRO A 87 -8.01 16.85 3.80
N MET A 88 -7.76 17.30 5.04
CA MET A 88 -6.53 16.98 5.78
C MET A 88 -6.48 15.49 6.15
N ALA A 89 -7.58 14.92 6.62
CA ALA A 89 -7.67 13.49 6.89
C ALA A 89 -7.48 12.65 5.62
N ALA A 90 -8.09 13.07 4.51
CA ALA A 90 -7.88 12.43 3.21
C ALA A 90 -6.40 12.46 2.77
N ALA A 91 -5.71 13.58 2.97
CA ALA A 91 -4.29 13.71 2.65
C ALA A 91 -3.43 12.74 3.47
N LEU A 92 -3.68 12.63 4.78
CA LEU A 92 -2.98 11.68 5.65
C LEU A 92 -3.24 10.22 5.26
N VAL A 93 -4.48 9.89 4.87
CA VAL A 93 -4.83 8.57 4.35
C VAL A 93 -4.06 8.27 3.06
N VAL A 94 -4.02 9.20 2.10
CA VAL A 94 -3.28 9.00 0.84
C VAL A 94 -1.77 8.85 1.09
N MET A 95 -1.21 9.61 2.03
CA MET A 95 0.17 9.42 2.48
C MET A 95 0.40 8.02 3.06
N ALA A 96 -0.51 7.53 3.90
CA ALA A 96 -0.43 6.19 4.49
C ALA A 96 -0.51 5.08 3.43
N ILE A 97 -1.38 5.24 2.41
CA ILE A 97 -1.46 4.34 1.26
C ILE A 97 -0.13 4.31 0.51
N GLY A 98 0.46 5.48 0.23
CA GLY A 98 1.75 5.58 -0.45
C GLY A 98 2.88 4.88 0.33
N ALA A 99 2.97 5.14 1.63
CA ALA A 99 3.94 4.50 2.51
C ALA A 99 3.79 2.96 2.53
N GLY A 100 2.55 2.47 2.66
CA GLY A 100 2.28 1.03 2.65
C GLY A 100 2.66 0.40 1.31
N ALA A 101 2.36 1.07 0.19
CA ALA A 101 2.67 0.59 -1.14
C ALA A 101 4.16 0.57 -1.50
N MET A 102 5.03 1.17 -0.68
CA MET A 102 6.50 1.09 -0.84
C MET A 102 7.17 0.14 0.16
N THR A 103 6.38 -0.52 1.02
CA THR A 103 6.90 -1.39 2.06
C THR A 103 7.22 -2.79 1.54
N VAL A 104 8.41 -3.32 1.89
CA VAL A 104 8.85 -4.71 1.62
C VAL A 104 8.83 -5.07 0.12
N SER A 105 9.71 -4.42 -0.63
CA SER A 105 9.99 -4.74 -2.04
C SER A 105 10.82 -6.03 -2.15
N HIS A 106 10.29 -7.07 -2.80
CA HIS A 106 10.94 -8.40 -2.88
C HIS A 106 10.78 -9.03 -4.27
N ALA A 107 11.03 -10.33 -4.45
CA ALA A 107 11.14 -10.96 -5.77
C ALA A 107 9.90 -10.84 -6.67
N ASN A 108 8.71 -10.56 -6.14
CA ASN A 108 7.53 -10.27 -6.96
C ASN A 108 7.41 -8.80 -7.40
N ASP A 109 8.35 -7.95 -7.03
CA ASP A 109 8.40 -6.54 -7.41
C ASP A 109 9.42 -6.34 -8.55
N SER A 110 8.98 -5.72 -9.63
CA SER A 110 9.87 -5.35 -10.74
C SER A 110 10.98 -4.39 -10.31
N TYR A 111 10.70 -3.49 -9.37
CA TYR A 111 11.68 -2.54 -8.85
C TYR A 111 12.81 -3.22 -8.07
N PHE A 112 12.51 -4.29 -7.32
CA PHE A 112 13.54 -5.12 -6.66
C PHE A 112 14.57 -5.65 -7.68
N TRP A 113 14.09 -6.14 -8.82
CA TRP A 113 14.96 -6.64 -9.88
C TRP A 113 15.74 -5.52 -10.57
N VAL A 114 15.16 -4.33 -10.74
CA VAL A 114 15.91 -3.17 -11.26
C VAL A 114 17.08 -2.84 -10.34
N VAL A 115 16.83 -2.67 -9.03
CA VAL A 115 17.87 -2.32 -8.05
C VAL A 115 18.96 -3.39 -7.97
N THR A 116 18.58 -4.66 -7.85
CA THR A 116 19.55 -5.76 -7.71
C THR A 116 20.38 -5.98 -8.97
N ASN A 117 19.77 -5.94 -10.17
CA ASN A 117 20.52 -6.12 -11.41
C ASN A 117 21.45 -4.93 -11.70
N MET A 118 20.98 -3.69 -11.51
CA MET A 118 21.82 -2.51 -11.71
C MET A 118 22.93 -2.41 -10.66
N GLY A 119 22.67 -2.85 -9.42
CA GLY A 119 23.65 -2.94 -8.36
C GLY A 119 24.60 -4.14 -8.45
N SER A 120 24.47 -4.99 -9.48
CA SER A 120 25.24 -6.24 -9.62
C SER A 120 25.18 -7.14 -8.38
N MET A 121 24.00 -7.17 -7.73
CA MET A 121 23.74 -7.89 -6.48
C MET A 121 23.17 -9.27 -6.76
N THR A 122 23.49 -10.24 -5.90
CA THR A 122 22.72 -11.49 -5.85
C THR A 122 21.33 -11.23 -5.26
N PRO A 123 20.31 -12.09 -5.55
CA PRO A 123 18.99 -11.95 -4.93
C PRO A 123 19.06 -11.96 -3.39
N GLU A 124 19.96 -12.74 -2.81
CA GLU A 124 20.14 -12.81 -1.36
C GLU A 124 20.69 -11.51 -0.77
N GLN A 125 21.60 -10.84 -1.48
CA GLN A 125 22.01 -9.48 -1.12
C GLN A 125 20.84 -8.51 -1.26
N GLY A 126 20.04 -8.62 -2.32
CA GLY A 126 18.82 -7.83 -2.52
C GLY A 126 17.83 -7.93 -1.35
N TYR A 127 17.56 -9.14 -0.85
CA TYR A 127 16.69 -9.31 0.32
C TYR A 127 17.28 -8.63 1.57
N LYS A 128 18.60 -8.72 1.78
CA LYS A 128 19.28 -8.11 2.93
C LYS A 128 19.39 -6.59 2.83
N THR A 129 19.33 -6.01 1.62
CA THR A 129 19.47 -4.56 1.41
C THR A 129 18.17 -3.91 0.97
N GLN A 130 17.66 -4.21 -0.24
CA GLN A 130 16.49 -3.57 -0.82
C GLN A 130 15.22 -3.90 -0.04
N THR A 131 14.97 -5.18 0.25
CA THR A 131 13.75 -5.57 0.99
C THR A 131 13.77 -5.03 2.41
N LEU A 132 14.91 -5.12 3.10
CA LEU A 132 15.08 -4.55 4.44
C LEU A 132 15.00 -3.01 4.44
N GLY A 133 15.61 -2.36 3.45
CA GLY A 133 15.60 -0.91 3.31
C GLY A 133 14.19 -0.36 3.10
N THR A 134 13.42 -0.99 2.20
CA THR A 134 12.02 -0.62 1.96
C THR A 134 11.11 -0.94 3.15
N LEU A 135 11.43 -1.96 3.96
CA LEU A 135 10.75 -2.17 5.24
C LEU A 135 11.01 -1.02 6.22
N ILE A 136 12.27 -0.60 6.37
CA ILE A 136 12.66 0.52 7.25
C ILE A 136 12.02 1.82 6.77
N GLU A 137 12.03 2.07 5.46
CA GLU A 137 11.36 3.21 4.83
C GLU A 137 9.85 3.22 5.14
N GLY A 138 9.18 2.06 4.96
CA GLY A 138 7.76 1.90 5.28
C GLY A 138 7.45 2.21 6.75
N ILE A 139 8.23 1.64 7.67
CA ILE A 139 8.09 1.86 9.13
C ILE A 139 8.34 3.33 9.48
N GLY A 140 9.41 3.93 8.97
CA GLY A 140 9.73 5.34 9.24
C GLY A 140 8.64 6.27 8.72
N SER A 141 8.12 5.98 7.53
CA SER A 141 7.06 6.77 6.90
C SER A 141 5.76 6.69 7.70
N ILE A 142 5.32 5.49 8.10
CA ILE A 142 4.09 5.36 8.89
C ILE A 142 4.21 5.97 10.28
N ILE A 143 5.37 5.87 10.93
CA ILE A 143 5.61 6.56 12.22
C ILE A 143 5.48 8.07 12.04
N GLY A 144 6.11 8.64 11.01
CA GLY A 144 6.00 10.07 10.70
C GLY A 144 4.55 10.49 10.44
N ILE A 145 3.81 9.70 9.65
CA ILE A 145 2.40 9.95 9.36
C ILE A 145 1.54 9.86 10.62
N LEU A 146 1.81 8.90 11.52
CA LEU A 146 1.10 8.80 12.80
C LEU A 146 1.35 10.02 13.68
N ILE A 147 2.59 10.51 13.75
CA ILE A 147 2.90 11.74 14.48
C ILE A 147 2.13 12.92 13.89
N LEU A 148 2.09 13.06 12.57
CA LEU A 148 1.29 14.11 11.91
C LEU A 148 -0.20 13.95 12.21
N SER A 149 -0.70 12.71 12.23
CA SER A 149 -2.11 12.44 12.54
C SER A 149 -2.51 12.88 13.93
N LEU A 150 -1.62 12.78 14.93
CA LEU A 150 -1.88 13.26 16.30
C LEU A 150 -1.98 14.79 16.41
N ILE A 151 -1.44 15.51 15.43
CA ILE A 151 -1.42 16.98 15.39
C ILE A 151 -2.61 17.52 14.58
N PHE A 152 -2.94 16.84 13.47
CA PHE A 152 -3.86 17.35 12.46
C PHE A 152 -5.24 16.67 12.44
N LEU A 153 -5.44 15.56 13.15
CA LEU A 153 -6.74 14.89 13.35
C LEU A 153 -7.20 15.05 14.80
#